data_AF-A0A9W6WI10-F1
#
_entry.id   AF-A0A9W6WI10-F1
#
_cell.length_a   1.000
_cell.length_b   1.000
_cell.length_c   1.000
_cell.angle_alpha   90.00
_cell.angle_beta   90.00
_cell.angle_gamma   90.00
#
_symmetry.space_group_name_H-M   'P 1'
#
loop_
_entity.id
_entity.type
_entity.pdbx_description
1 polymer ?
#
loop_
_entity_poly.entity_id
_entity_poly.type
_entity_poly.pdbx_seq_one_letter_code
_entity_poly.pdbx_strand_id
1 'polypeptide(L)'
;MTLTQRKAHNKIERKYRININSKIANLQKLVPWMSNENIAFEVDGTHSFLSSEERGKKLNKSMILDMVTDYLVYMKEENMKLRKENDNLKAQLEES
;
A
#
# COMPACT_ATOMS: atom_id res chain seq x y z
N MET A 1 -15.90 -26.11 -20.15
CA MET A 1 -14.47 -25.80 -20.36
C MET A 1 -13.68 -27.08 -20.49
N THR A 2 -12.80 -27.19 -21.47
CA THR A 2 -11.82 -28.28 -21.57
C THR A 2 -10.74 -28.14 -20.48
N LEU A 3 -10.02 -29.22 -20.18
CA LEU A 3 -8.91 -29.21 -19.21
C LEU A 3 -7.87 -28.13 -19.53
N THR A 4 -7.56 -27.95 -20.81
CA THR A 4 -6.63 -26.92 -21.30
C THR A 4 -7.15 -25.50 -21.07
N GLN A 5 -8.44 -25.27 -21.36
CA GLN A 5 -9.09 -23.98 -21.09
C GLN A 5 -9.08 -23.65 -19.60
N ARG A 6 -9.33 -24.64 -18.73
CA ARG A 6 -9.28 -24.46 -17.27
C ARG A 6 -7.87 -24.12 -16.78
N LYS A 7 -6.83 -24.81 -17.29
CA LYS A 7 -5.43 -24.50 -16.96
C LYS A 7 -5.03 -23.08 -17.38
N ALA A 8 -5.40 -22.68 -18.60
CA ALA A 8 -5.12 -21.34 -19.11
C ALA A 8 -5.85 -20.27 -18.27
N HIS A 9 -7.13 -20.48 -17.97
CA HIS A 9 -7.92 -19.59 -17.12
C HIS A 9 -7.29 -19.43 -15.74
N ASN A 10 -6.92 -20.53 -15.07
CA ASN A 10 -6.28 -20.47 -13.75
C ASN A 10 -4.95 -19.71 -13.76
N LYS A 11 -4.17 -19.82 -14.85
CA LYS A 11 -2.92 -19.07 -15.01
C LYS A 11 -3.18 -17.56 -15.11
N ILE A 12 -4.17 -17.17 -15.90
CA ILE A 12 -4.57 -15.76 -16.06
C ILE A 12 -5.07 -15.19 -14.74
N GLU A 13 -5.97 -15.91 -14.08
CA GLU A 13 -6.57 -15.52 -12.82
C GLU A 13 -5.52 -15.42 -11.70
N ARG A 14 -4.55 -16.34 -11.63
CA ARG A 14 -3.42 -16.22 -10.68
C ARG A 14 -2.62 -14.95 -10.93
N LYS A 15 -2.30 -14.64 -12.20
CA LYS A 15 -1.55 -13.42 -12.56
C LYS A 15 -2.33 -12.16 -12.15
N TYR A 16 -3.65 -12.16 -12.31
CA TYR A 16 -4.51 -11.07 -11.86
C TYR A 16 -4.47 -10.87 -10.34
N ARG A 17 -4.63 -11.96 -9.56
CA ARG A 17 -4.55 -11.90 -8.09
C ARG A 17 -3.19 -11.42 -7.59
N ILE A 18 -2.10 -11.92 -8.18
CA ILE A 18 -0.74 -11.48 -7.85
C ILE A 18 -0.58 -9.98 -8.13
N ASN A 19 -1.06 -9.49 -9.27
CA ASN A 19 -0.97 -8.06 -9.60
C ASN A 19 -1.69 -7.17 -8.58
N ILE A 20 -2.91 -7.53 -8.18
CA ILE A 20 -3.65 -6.80 -7.14
C ILE A 20 -2.90 -6.82 -5.82
N ASN A 21 -2.44 -8.00 -5.39
CA ASN A 21 -1.72 -8.13 -4.14
C ASN A 21 -0.44 -7.29 -4.14
N SER A 22 0.35 -7.31 -5.22
CA SER A 22 1.55 -6.48 -5.34
C SER A 22 1.24 -4.98 -5.24
N LYS A 23 0.12 -4.53 -5.81
CA LYS A 23 -0.33 -3.14 -5.65
C LYS A 23 -0.68 -2.80 -4.20
N ILE A 24 -1.40 -3.69 -3.50
CA ILE A 24 -1.74 -3.49 -2.07
C ILE A 24 -0.46 -3.46 -1.21
N ALA A 25 0.50 -4.35 -1.46
CA ALA A 25 1.78 -4.33 -0.75
C ALA A 25 2.59 -3.05 -1.03
N ASN A 26 2.53 -2.53 -2.26
CA ASN A 26 3.15 -1.24 -2.57
C ASN A 26 2.49 -0.09 -1.81
N LEU A 27 1.16 -0.10 -1.64
CA LEU A 27 0.45 0.91 -0.85
C LEU A 27 0.89 0.90 0.62
N GLN A 28 1.06 -0.29 1.21
CA GLN A 28 1.57 -0.44 2.57
C GLN A 28 2.94 0.24 2.75
N LYS A 29 3.84 0.13 1.77
CA LYS A 29 5.18 0.76 1.82
C LYS A 29 5.14 2.30 1.79
N LEU A 30 4.05 2.90 1.29
CA LEU A 30 3.89 4.35 1.27
C LEU A 30 3.51 4.93 2.64
N VAL A 31 3.01 4.10 3.55
CA VAL A 31 2.62 4.50 4.89
C VAL A 31 3.81 4.27 5.84
N PRO A 32 4.38 5.33 6.45
CA PRO A 32 5.66 5.24 7.15
C PRO A 32 5.72 4.17 8.25
N TRP A 33 4.69 4.10 9.10
CA TRP A 33 4.66 3.17 10.24
C TRP A 33 4.38 1.72 9.83
N MET A 34 3.76 1.49 8.68
CA MET A 34 3.48 0.14 8.20
C MET A 34 4.60 -0.42 7.31
N SER A 35 5.49 0.42 6.78
CA SER A 35 6.45 0.05 5.73
C SER A 35 7.33 -1.17 6.04
N ASN A 36 7.60 -1.44 7.33
CA ASN A 36 8.41 -2.55 7.81
C ASN A 36 7.58 -3.77 8.27
N GLU A 37 6.25 -3.69 8.22
CA GLU A 37 5.39 -4.79 8.65
C GLU A 37 5.26 -5.88 7.58
N ASN A 38 5.15 -7.13 8.05
CA ASN A 38 4.93 -8.27 7.18
C ASN A 38 3.48 -8.32 6.67
N ILE A 39 3.29 -8.71 5.41
CA ILE A 39 1.97 -8.89 4.80
C ILE A 39 1.47 -10.34 4.94
N ALA A 40 0.15 -10.52 5.04
CA ALA A 40 -0.50 -11.81 5.20
C ALA A 40 -0.86 -12.51 3.87
N PHE A 41 -0.38 -12.03 2.73
CA PHE A 41 -0.79 -12.52 1.40
C PHE A 41 0.38 -12.61 0.41
N GLU A 42 0.21 -13.45 -0.62
CA GLU A 42 1.22 -13.71 -1.65
C GLU A 42 1.35 -12.54 -2.63
N VAL A 43 2.58 -12.08 -2.89
CA VAL A 43 2.93 -11.12 -3.96
C VAL A 43 3.96 -11.71 -4.93
N ASP A 44 4.15 -11.07 -6.08
CA ASP A 44 5.10 -11.52 -7.08
C ASP A 44 6.53 -11.49 -6.52
N GLY A 45 7.28 -12.59 -6.65
CA GLY A 45 8.66 -12.71 -6.14
C GLY A 45 8.79 -13.05 -4.64
N THR A 46 7.72 -13.00 -3.84
CA THR A 46 7.71 -13.68 -2.53
C THR A 46 7.51 -15.17 -2.75
N HIS A 47 8.60 -15.89 -2.98
CA HIS A 47 8.60 -17.30 -2.69
C HIS A 47 8.28 -17.49 -1.20
N SER A 48 7.46 -18.50 -0.89
CA SER A 48 7.06 -18.99 0.43
C SER A 48 8.26 -19.46 1.30
N PHE A 49 9.36 -18.71 1.36
CA PHE A 49 10.55 -19.01 2.17
C PHE A 49 10.56 -18.30 3.51
N LEU A 50 9.56 -17.47 3.82
CA LEU A 50 9.40 -16.94 5.17
C LEU A 50 8.79 -18.05 6.04
N SER A 51 9.72 -18.73 6.71
CA SER A 51 9.50 -19.73 7.74
C SER A 51 8.38 -19.32 8.71
N SER A 52 7.65 -20.32 9.17
CA SER A 52 6.54 -20.21 10.12
C SER A 52 6.93 -19.60 11.49
N GLU A 53 8.20 -19.27 11.72
CA GLU A 53 8.72 -18.78 13.00
C GLU A 53 8.49 -17.29 13.28
N GLU A 54 8.27 -16.42 12.29
CA GLU A 54 8.00 -14.99 12.54
C GLU A 54 6.50 -14.72 12.69
N ARG A 55 5.94 -15.12 13.83
CA ARG A 55 4.56 -14.81 14.27
C ARG A 55 4.42 -13.35 14.73
N GLY A 56 4.88 -12.39 13.93
CA GLY A 56 4.48 -10.99 14.05
C GLY A 56 3.04 -10.80 13.58
N LYS A 57 2.37 -9.72 14.01
CA LYS A 57 1.07 -9.32 13.43
C LYS A 57 1.27 -9.06 11.94
N LYS A 58 0.68 -9.89 11.09
CA LYS A 58 0.72 -9.71 9.63
C LYS A 58 -0.44 -8.82 9.20
N LEU A 59 -0.15 -7.81 8.40
CA LEU A 59 -1.17 -6.92 7.85
C LEU A 59 -2.00 -7.63 6.79
N ASN A 60 -3.32 -7.58 6.96
CA ASN A 60 -4.26 -8.03 5.95
C ASN A 60 -4.61 -6.90 4.98
N LYS A 61 -5.27 -7.24 3.88
CA LYS A 61 -5.59 -6.30 2.80
C LYS A 61 -6.49 -5.15 3.27
N SER A 62 -7.51 -5.45 4.07
CA SER A 62 -8.45 -4.44 4.56
C SER A 62 -7.75 -3.41 5.43
N MET A 63 -6.96 -3.85 6.41
CA MET A 63 -6.20 -2.97 7.29
C MET A 63 -5.24 -2.06 6.51
N ILE A 64 -4.58 -2.59 5.48
CA ILE A 64 -3.71 -1.79 4.62
C ILE A 64 -4.51 -0.71 3.91
N LEU A 65 -5.65 -1.06 3.32
CA LEU A 65 -6.49 -0.11 2.59
C LEU A 65 -7.07 0.97 3.50
N ASP A 66 -7.53 0.61 4.70
CA ASP A 66 -8.08 1.55 5.69
C ASP A 66 -6.99 2.55 6.12
N MET A 67 -5.82 2.04 6.56
CA MET A 67 -4.73 2.91 7.01
C MET A 67 -4.14 3.79 5.89
N VAL A 68 -4.06 3.28 4.65
CA VAL A 68 -3.63 4.08 3.50
C VAL A 68 -4.63 5.19 3.20
N THR A 69 -5.92 4.91 3.35
CA THR A 69 -6.99 5.91 3.14
C THR A 69 -6.89 7.02 4.19
N ASP A 70 -6.75 6.65 5.46
CA ASP A 70 -6.59 7.60 6.56
C ASP A 70 -5.33 8.46 6.37
N TYR A 71 -4.21 7.83 6.01
CA TYR A 71 -2.96 8.55 5.76
C TYR A 71 -3.08 9.53 4.59
N LEU A 72 -3.82 9.18 3.54
CA LEU A 72 -4.05 10.06 2.40
C LEU A 72 -4.91 11.27 2.78
N VAL A 73 -5.92 11.09 3.63
CA VAL A 73 -6.72 12.20 4.16
C VAL A 73 -5.84 13.13 5.00
N TYR A 74 -5.08 12.56 5.95
CA TYR A 74 -4.13 13.31 6.77
C TYR A 74 -3.13 14.12 5.92
N MET A 75 -2.51 13.48 4.92
CA MET A 75 -1.55 14.15 4.03
C MET A 75 -2.17 15.30 3.24
N LYS A 76 -3.43 15.20 2.83
CA LYS A 76 -4.12 16.31 2.14
C LYS A 76 -4.34 17.51 3.06
N GLU A 77 -4.80 17.26 4.28
CA GLU A 77 -5.01 18.32 5.27
C GLU A 77 -3.71 19.00 5.66
N GLU A 78 -2.66 18.21 5.90
CA GLU A 78 -1.35 18.73 6.27
C GLU A 78 -0.72 19.56 5.16
N ASN A 79 -0.81 19.11 3.90
CA ASN A 79 -0.38 19.92 2.75
C ASN A 79 -1.16 21.24 2.63
N MET A 80 -2.46 21.24 2.93
CA MET A 80 -3.26 22.46 2.89
C MET A 80 -2.80 23.47 3.96
N LYS A 81 -2.53 22.99 5.18
CA LYS A 81 -1.99 23.83 6.27
C LYS A 81 -0.62 24.41 5.91
N LEU A 82 0.30 23.56 5.45
CA LEU A 82 1.65 23.97 5.06
C LEU A 82 1.64 24.99 3.91
N ARG A 83 0.72 24.85 2.95
CA ARG A 83 0.55 25.84 1.87
C ARG A 83 0.09 27.18 2.42
N LYS A 84 -0.94 27.18 3.27
CA LYS A 84 -1.44 28.40 3.90
C LYS A 84 -0.37 29.11 4.74
N GLU A 85 0.43 28.35 5.49
CA GLU A 85 1.54 28.90 6.26
C GLU A 85 2.62 29.49 5.36
N ASN A 86 3.02 28.78 4.30
CA ASN A 86 3.97 29.30 3.32
C ASN A 86 3.48 30.59 2.64
N ASP A 87 2.20 30.65 2.28
CA ASP A 87 1.62 31.84 1.66
C ASP A 87 1.63 33.04 2.62
N ASN A 88 1.30 32.80 3.90
CA ASN A 88 1.37 33.83 4.94
C ASN A 88 2.80 34.32 5.22
N LEU A 89 3.77 33.41 5.27
CA LEU A 89 5.19 33.76 5.47
C LEU A 89 5.73 34.55 4.27
N LYS A 90 5.34 34.20 3.05
CA LYS A 90 5.73 34.97 1.84
C LYS A 90 5.14 36.37 1.86
N ALA A 91 3.87 36.53 2.23
CA ALA A 91 3.25 37.85 2.36
C ALA A 91 3.99 38.73 3.37
N GLN A 92 4.38 38.18 4.53
CA GLN A 92 5.16 38.92 5.53
C GLN A 92 6.56 39.34 5.03
N LEU A 93 7.20 38.51 4.19
CA LEU A 93 8.48 38.85 3.57
C LEU A 93 8.35 39.93 2.51
N GLU A 94 7.21 40.01 1.80
CA GLU A 94 6.95 41.05 0.80
C GLU A 94 6.58 42.40 1.43
N GLU A 95 6.03 42.39 2.65
CA GLU A 95 5.70 43.61 3.42
C GLU A 95 6.89 44.21 4.20
N SER A 96 8.00 43.48 4.35
CA SER A 96 9.23 43.91 5.07
C SER A 96 10.29 44.49 4.14
#